data_AF-A0A5C4WRJ1-F1
#
_entry.id   AF-A0A5C4WRJ1-F1
#
_cell.length_a   1.000
_cell.length_b   1.000
_cell.length_c   1.000
_cell.angle_alpha   90.00
_cell.angle_beta   90.00
_cell.angle_gamma   90.00
#
_symmetry.space_group_name_H-M   'P 1'
#
loop_
_entity.id
_entity.type
_entity.pdbx_description
1 polymer ?
#
loop_
_entity_poly.entity_id
_entity_poly.type
_entity_poly.pdbx_seq_one_letter_code
_entity_poly.pdbx_strand_id
1 'polypeptide(L)'
;MVARRQGLDHPGLRRRRPQGRARSVELHGRHHPQAADQAGAAPRAPAQERARRADVGRPDVHRTPGPARREGVQGAHPGASPRRRRVHRTDADPERGPRPVRAFQVTDLLDAALGVHEAGLCLIPARTDGSKAPVVHWSTYQHQRPTEEDIRRWFTGDRFDGFGVVCGTVSGNLEMLEFEGRAIAEGILTQYIELLEDHGLGDLWERITRGYSETTPKGGLHILVKVDGELRGNTKLARRPSTPDELAAWKADQQAGIDAEQDEAVRQRRQAALDKVTRGEQVPQVLIETRGEGGFVVIAPSSGRTHPSGKPWTLVAGDPATIATISEEERNALHAVATLLDAMPAVEPPAPAPPTRGAEPHTRGDDDVLRPGDDFNARADWADILEPHGWRHTHTYGRARGWTRPGKNIGPSATTGRNDGDNLYVFSSSTIFDTEKPYSKFTVYTQLEHGGNYASAARALRLQG
;
A
#
# COMPACT_ATOMS: atom_id res chain seq x y z
N MET A 1 72.83 25.16 -61.05
CA MET A 1 72.18 26.35 -60.44
C MET A 1 72.06 26.10 -58.95
N VAL A 2 73.09 26.43 -58.14
CA VAL A 2 73.23 27.66 -57.30
C VAL A 2 72.16 27.68 -56.18
N ALA A 3 72.43 27.13 -54.97
CA ALA A 3 73.04 27.74 -53.74
C ALA A 3 71.93 28.19 -52.73
N ARG A 4 71.96 28.12 -51.38
CA ARG A 4 72.96 28.06 -50.27
C ARG A 4 72.28 27.43 -48.99
N ARG A 5 72.94 26.54 -48.19
CA ARG A 5 73.58 26.68 -46.82
C ARG A 5 72.65 27.19 -45.67
N GLN A 6 72.62 26.72 -44.40
CA GLN A 6 73.46 25.87 -43.50
C GLN A 6 72.64 25.54 -42.19
N GLY A 7 72.67 24.32 -41.61
CA GLY A 7 73.29 23.95 -40.28
C GLY A 7 72.24 23.71 -39.17
N LEU A 8 72.32 22.86 -38.12
CA LEU A 8 73.24 21.83 -37.56
C LEU A 8 72.45 20.97 -36.52
N ASP A 9 72.80 19.68 -36.43
CA ASP A 9 72.86 18.71 -35.29
C ASP A 9 71.83 18.66 -34.13
N HIS A 10 71.18 17.51 -33.90
CA HIS A 10 71.59 16.42 -32.96
C HIS A 10 70.50 15.28 -32.84
N PRO A 11 70.84 14.07 -32.33
CA PRO A 11 70.18 12.81 -32.69
C PRO A 11 69.38 12.13 -31.55
N GLY A 12 68.63 11.09 -31.92
CA GLY A 12 68.73 9.82 -31.18
C GLY A 12 67.48 9.27 -30.46
N LEU A 13 67.01 8.14 -31.01
CA LEU A 13 66.69 6.88 -30.31
C LEU A 13 65.37 6.71 -29.52
N ARG A 14 64.42 6.13 -30.27
CA ARG A 14 63.69 4.87 -30.03
C ARG A 14 63.64 4.29 -28.60
N ARG A 15 62.38 4.14 -28.17
CA ARG A 15 61.87 3.46 -26.97
C ARG A 15 62.37 2.02 -26.80
N ARG A 16 62.85 1.69 -25.60
CA ARG A 16 62.91 0.33 -25.03
C ARG A 16 62.00 0.26 -23.80
N ARG A 17 61.27 -0.86 -23.66
CA ARG A 17 60.58 -1.28 -22.42
C ARG A 17 61.62 -1.65 -21.34
N PRO A 18 61.28 -1.51 -20.05
CA PRO A 18 61.91 -2.34 -19.02
C PRO A 18 60.88 -3.22 -18.28
N GLN A 19 61.31 -4.46 -18.02
CA GLN A 19 60.84 -5.31 -16.95
C GLN A 19 61.48 -4.84 -15.63
N GLY A 20 60.79 -5.00 -14.49
CA GLY A 20 61.40 -4.74 -13.18
C GLY A 20 60.48 -5.16 -12.03
N ARG A 21 60.89 -6.21 -11.32
CA ARG A 21 60.32 -6.80 -10.10
C ARG A 21 60.12 -5.77 -8.98
N ALA A 22 59.07 -5.95 -8.17
CA ALA A 22 58.94 -5.34 -6.84
C ALA A 22 58.93 -6.43 -5.76
N ARG A 23 59.71 -6.18 -4.70
CA ARG A 23 59.85 -7.00 -3.48
C ARG A 23 58.79 -6.60 -2.45
N SER A 24 58.43 -7.59 -1.64
CA SER A 24 57.56 -7.57 -0.46
C SER A 24 58.05 -6.65 0.68
N VAL A 25 57.10 -6.04 1.40
CA VAL A 25 57.10 -5.91 2.88
C VAL A 25 55.63 -5.93 3.36
N GLU A 26 55.43 -6.61 4.49
CA GLU A 26 54.21 -7.02 5.18
C GLU A 26 53.33 -5.88 5.72
N LEU A 27 52.05 -6.17 5.96
CA LEU A 27 51.27 -5.71 7.11
C LEU A 27 50.07 -6.66 7.37
N HIS A 28 50.14 -7.37 8.51
CA HIS A 28 49.08 -7.88 9.42
C HIS A 28 47.62 -7.61 9.00
N GLY A 29 46.68 -8.56 8.93
CA GLY A 29 46.42 -9.71 9.79
C GLY A 29 45.07 -9.48 10.52
N ARG A 30 44.03 -10.27 10.22
CA ARG A 30 42.89 -10.58 11.12
C ARG A 30 41.95 -11.65 10.54
N HIS A 31 42.14 -12.86 11.06
CA HIS A 31 41.17 -13.88 11.48
C HIS A 31 39.90 -14.16 10.65
N HIS A 32 39.95 -15.29 9.94
CA HIS A 32 38.84 -16.24 9.78
C HIS A 32 38.85 -17.26 10.96
N PRO A 33 37.67 -17.76 11.37
CA PRO A 33 37.51 -19.16 11.78
C PRO A 33 36.61 -19.87 10.76
N GLN A 34 37.18 -20.79 9.99
CA GLN A 34 37.13 -22.25 10.21
C GLN A 34 35.72 -22.84 10.17
N ALA A 35 35.46 -23.51 9.03
CA ALA A 35 34.41 -24.48 8.84
C ALA A 35 34.65 -25.70 9.75
N ALA A 36 33.63 -26.07 10.52
CA ALA A 36 33.53 -27.35 11.20
C ALA A 36 32.37 -28.13 10.57
N ASP A 37 32.74 -29.28 10.04
CA ASP A 37 31.90 -30.34 9.52
C ASP A 37 31.15 -31.00 10.69
N GLN A 38 29.80 -30.97 10.68
CA GLN A 38 28.97 -31.90 11.46
C GLN A 38 27.71 -32.26 10.69
N ALA A 39 27.66 -33.51 10.25
CA ALA A 39 26.46 -34.23 9.86
C ALA A 39 25.52 -34.38 11.08
N GLY A 40 24.22 -34.16 10.90
CA GLY A 40 23.24 -34.51 11.92
C GLY A 40 21.84 -33.93 11.73
N ALA A 41 20.91 -34.83 11.39
CA ALA A 41 19.46 -34.78 11.68
C ALA A 41 18.56 -33.79 10.92
N ALA A 42 17.76 -34.38 10.01
CA ALA A 42 16.55 -33.80 9.44
C ALA A 42 15.49 -33.48 10.52
N PRO A 43 14.74 -32.38 10.41
CA PRO A 43 13.63 -32.11 11.31
C PRO A 43 12.42 -32.98 10.95
N ARG A 44 11.97 -33.75 11.94
CA ARG A 44 10.73 -34.54 11.92
C ARG A 44 9.51 -33.60 11.84
N ALA A 45 8.57 -33.95 10.98
CA ALA A 45 7.25 -33.34 10.89
C ALA A 45 6.48 -33.50 12.22
N PRO A 46 5.72 -32.47 12.66
CA PRO A 46 4.84 -32.63 13.81
C PRO A 46 3.64 -33.53 13.46
N ALA A 47 3.36 -34.46 14.37
CA ALA A 47 2.33 -35.46 14.27
C ALA A 47 0.92 -34.84 14.23
N GLN A 48 0.08 -35.38 13.35
CA GLN A 48 -1.35 -35.13 13.33
C GLN A 48 -2.00 -35.69 14.60
N GLU A 49 -2.42 -34.81 15.49
CA GLU A 49 -3.23 -35.18 16.64
C GLU A 49 -4.69 -35.36 16.20
N ARG A 50 -5.14 -36.62 16.20
CA ARG A 50 -6.53 -37.01 15.98
C ARG A 50 -7.38 -36.58 17.18
N ALA A 51 -8.06 -35.44 17.06
CA ALA A 51 -9.15 -35.09 17.96
C ALA A 51 -10.36 -35.99 17.69
N ARG A 52 -10.80 -36.68 18.75
CA ARG A 52 -11.96 -37.57 18.78
C ARG A 52 -13.25 -36.76 18.64
N ARG A 53 -14.17 -37.27 17.80
CA ARG A 53 -15.54 -36.80 17.70
C ARG A 53 -16.26 -37.00 19.03
N ALA A 54 -16.77 -35.91 19.61
CA ALA A 54 -17.82 -35.95 20.60
C ALA A 54 -19.13 -35.53 19.92
N ASP A 55 -20.08 -36.45 20.00
CA ASP A 55 -21.46 -36.40 19.54
C ASP A 55 -22.30 -35.56 20.53
N VAL A 56 -22.98 -34.52 20.05
CA VAL A 56 -24.08 -33.86 20.78
C VAL A 56 -25.15 -33.36 19.78
N GLY A 57 -26.18 -34.19 19.61
CA GLY A 57 -27.61 -33.83 19.72
C GLY A 57 -28.16 -32.57 19.04
N ARG A 58 -28.95 -32.78 17.97
CA ARG A 58 -30.10 -31.93 17.57
C ARG A 58 -31.17 -31.89 18.69
N PRO A 59 -32.02 -30.85 18.73
CA PRO A 59 -33.39 -31.07 18.23
C PRO A 59 -34.03 -29.90 17.46
N ASP A 60 -35.21 -30.22 16.96
CA ASP A 60 -36.06 -29.63 15.92
C ASP A 60 -36.78 -28.28 16.19
N VAL A 61 -36.96 -27.59 15.06
CA VAL A 61 -38.08 -26.80 14.49
C VAL A 61 -39.31 -26.35 15.32
N HIS A 62 -39.77 -25.15 14.92
CA HIS A 62 -41.13 -24.57 14.90
C HIS A 62 -41.65 -23.75 16.11
N ARG A 63 -41.78 -22.42 15.93
CA ARG A 63 -43.07 -21.74 15.64
C ARG A 63 -42.92 -20.21 15.56
N THR A 64 -43.40 -19.63 14.47
CA THR A 64 -43.80 -18.22 14.35
C THR A 64 -45.23 -18.03 14.85
N PRO A 65 -45.61 -16.79 15.20
CA PRO A 65 -46.93 -16.30 14.80
C PRO A 65 -46.89 -14.90 14.17
N GLY A 66 -47.70 -14.73 13.12
CA GLY A 66 -47.88 -13.50 12.35
C GLY A 66 -48.80 -12.44 12.99
N PRO A 67 -49.10 -11.36 12.24
CA PRO A 67 -49.58 -10.09 12.80
C PRO A 67 -51.11 -9.97 12.79
N ALA A 68 -51.66 -9.21 13.76
CA ALA A 68 -53.06 -8.82 13.79
C ALA A 68 -53.26 -7.39 13.25
N ARG A 69 -54.15 -7.25 12.27
CA ARG A 69 -54.80 -6.00 11.84
C ARG A 69 -56.14 -5.84 12.59
N ARG A 70 -56.57 -4.58 12.80
CA ARG A 70 -57.96 -4.07 12.67
C ARG A 70 -57.92 -2.53 12.83
N GLU A 71 -58.33 -1.77 11.81
CA GLU A 71 -59.60 -1.00 11.71
C GLU A 71 -59.67 0.16 12.74
N GLY A 72 -59.83 1.44 12.43
CA GLY A 72 -60.43 2.12 11.28
C GLY A 72 -61.73 2.81 11.72
N VAL A 73 -61.71 4.11 12.05
CA VAL A 73 -62.93 4.97 12.10
C VAL A 73 -62.58 6.41 11.69
N GLN A 74 -63.38 6.93 10.77
CA GLN A 74 -63.36 8.26 10.15
C GLN A 74 -64.17 9.29 10.97
N GLY A 75 -63.91 10.59 10.74
CA GLY A 75 -64.80 11.69 11.13
C GLY A 75 -64.30 13.04 10.61
N ALA A 76 -65.15 13.75 9.86
CA ALA A 76 -64.83 14.85 8.94
C ALA A 76 -64.88 16.29 9.51
N HIS A 77 -64.16 17.22 8.83
CA HIS A 77 -64.34 18.66 8.49
C HIS A 77 -65.42 19.58 9.15
N PRO A 78 -65.45 20.94 8.99
CA PRO A 78 -64.49 21.92 8.42
C PRO A 78 -64.29 23.27 9.20
N GLY A 79 -63.28 24.06 8.78
CA GLY A 79 -63.33 25.52 8.53
C GLY A 79 -63.63 26.55 9.65
N ALA A 80 -62.63 27.38 10.00
CA ALA A 80 -62.77 28.84 10.24
C ALA A 80 -61.41 29.53 10.49
N SER A 81 -61.11 30.60 9.74
CA SER A 81 -60.14 31.65 10.11
C SER A 81 -60.89 32.88 10.65
N PRO A 82 -60.23 33.95 11.13
CA PRO A 82 -59.14 34.04 12.10
C PRO A 82 -59.53 34.98 13.26
N ARG A 83 -58.90 34.87 14.44
CA ARG A 83 -58.92 35.98 15.43
C ARG A 83 -57.54 36.23 16.03
N ARG A 84 -57.04 37.45 15.76
CA ARG A 84 -55.90 38.09 16.40
C ARG A 84 -55.97 37.96 17.91
N ARG A 85 -54.89 37.46 18.53
CA ARG A 85 -54.60 37.72 19.95
C ARG A 85 -53.20 38.26 20.13
N ARG A 86 -53.21 39.51 20.60
CA ARG A 86 -52.24 40.27 21.40
C ARG A 86 -50.97 39.53 21.83
N VAL A 87 -49.86 40.17 21.48
CA VAL A 87 -48.52 40.02 22.04
C VAL A 87 -48.57 40.18 23.56
N HIS A 88 -48.20 39.13 24.30
CA HIS A 88 -47.67 39.28 25.64
C HIS A 88 -46.15 39.13 25.56
N ARG A 89 -45.48 40.27 25.77
CA ARG A 89 -44.06 40.36 26.08
C ARG A 89 -43.89 39.77 27.48
N THR A 90 -43.13 38.70 27.61
CA THR A 90 -42.58 38.28 28.91
C THR A 90 -41.09 38.55 28.87
N ASP A 91 -40.66 39.31 29.87
CA ASP A 91 -39.32 39.84 30.04
C ASP A 91 -38.25 38.75 30.06
N ALA A 92 -37.14 39.05 29.38
CA ALA A 92 -35.95 38.24 29.37
C ALA A 92 -35.21 38.38 30.70
N ASP A 93 -34.91 37.24 31.33
CA ASP A 93 -33.97 37.10 32.43
C ASP A 93 -32.53 37.25 31.87
N PRO A 94 -31.74 38.27 32.28
CA PRO A 94 -30.45 38.56 31.64
C PRO A 94 -29.27 37.73 32.17
N GLU A 95 -29.46 36.72 33.03
CA GLU A 95 -28.35 35.99 33.66
C GLU A 95 -28.14 34.53 33.19
N ARG A 96 -28.40 34.23 31.91
CA ARG A 96 -27.84 33.02 31.27
C ARG A 96 -27.14 33.37 29.98
N GLY A 97 -25.91 33.86 30.12
CA GLY A 97 -24.95 33.87 29.02
C GLY A 97 -24.82 32.48 28.38
N PRO A 98 -24.45 32.41 27.09
CA PRO A 98 -24.28 31.14 26.39
C PRO A 98 -23.34 30.25 27.20
N ARG A 99 -23.78 29.02 27.48
CA ARG A 99 -22.92 28.00 28.09
C ARG A 99 -21.65 27.91 27.25
N PRO A 100 -20.44 27.99 27.84
CA PRO A 100 -19.23 27.90 27.07
C PRO A 100 -19.25 26.57 26.32
N VAL A 101 -19.14 26.66 24.99
CA VAL A 101 -18.71 25.55 24.15
C VAL A 101 -17.43 25.03 24.81
N ARG A 102 -17.37 23.74 25.16
CA ARG A 102 -16.16 23.15 25.76
C ARG A 102 -14.97 23.57 24.91
N ALA A 103 -14.11 24.42 25.47
CA ALA A 103 -12.81 24.68 24.87
C ALA A 103 -12.12 23.32 24.73
N PHE A 104 -11.69 22.98 23.51
CA PHE A 104 -10.79 21.85 23.30
C PHE A 104 -9.61 22.08 24.24
N GLN A 105 -9.54 21.29 25.31
CA GLN A 105 -8.36 21.30 26.17
C GLN A 105 -7.22 20.85 25.26
N VAL A 106 -6.20 21.70 25.11
CA VAL A 106 -4.92 21.28 24.53
C VAL A 106 -4.42 20.17 25.45
N THR A 107 -4.62 18.92 25.03
CA THR A 107 -4.07 17.78 25.76
C THR A 107 -2.56 17.93 25.75
N ASP A 108 -1.92 17.79 26.92
CA ASP A 108 -0.47 17.74 26.99
C ASP A 108 0.01 16.60 26.06
N LEU A 109 1.06 16.85 25.28
CA LEU A 109 1.60 15.87 24.33
C LEU A 109 2.05 14.60 25.08
N LEU A 110 2.52 14.76 26.32
CA LEU A 110 2.84 13.65 27.22
C LEU A 110 1.61 12.81 27.57
N ASP A 111 0.50 13.43 27.98
CA ASP A 111 -0.73 12.72 28.32
C ASP A 111 -1.29 11.95 27.11
N ALA A 112 -1.25 12.56 25.93
CA ALA A 112 -1.63 11.91 24.69
C ALA A 112 -0.73 10.70 24.37
N ALA A 113 0.59 10.84 24.54
CA ALA A 113 1.53 9.74 24.34
C ALA A 113 1.28 8.59 25.33
N LEU A 114 1.06 8.90 26.61
CA LEU A 114 0.74 7.88 27.62
C LEU A 114 -0.57 7.13 27.27
N GLY A 115 -1.61 7.85 26.82
CA GLY A 115 -2.86 7.23 26.38
C GLY A 115 -2.70 6.31 25.15
N VAL A 116 -1.88 6.72 24.16
CA VAL A 116 -1.53 5.89 22.99
C VAL A 116 -0.79 4.62 23.42
N HIS A 117 0.13 4.73 24.38
CA HIS A 117 0.84 3.59 24.93
C HIS A 117 -0.10 2.66 25.72
N GLU A 118 -0.98 3.18 26.56
CA GLU A 118 -1.98 2.40 27.29
C GLU A 118 -2.93 1.63 26.35
N ALA A 119 -3.31 2.23 25.21
CA ALA A 119 -4.09 1.58 24.15
C ALA A 119 -3.36 0.42 23.42
N GLY A 120 -2.10 0.18 23.78
CA GLY A 120 -1.30 -0.92 23.29
C GLY A 120 -0.42 -0.59 22.10
N LEU A 121 -0.32 0.68 21.70
CA LEU A 121 0.42 1.08 20.51
C LEU A 121 1.89 1.39 20.82
N CYS A 122 2.77 1.07 19.88
CA CYS A 122 4.19 1.33 19.94
C CYS A 122 4.51 2.71 19.38
N LEU A 123 4.43 3.74 20.23
CA LEU A 123 4.74 5.11 19.82
C LEU A 123 6.22 5.45 19.96
N ILE A 124 6.73 6.29 19.05
CA ILE A 124 8.08 6.87 19.13
C ILE A 124 8.05 8.34 18.66
N PRO A 125 8.98 9.20 19.13
CA PRO A 125 8.99 10.61 18.76
C PRO A 125 9.23 10.81 17.26
N ALA A 126 8.52 11.78 16.68
CA ALA A 126 8.74 12.21 15.31
C ALA A 126 9.74 13.39 15.29
N ARG A 127 10.54 13.48 14.23
CA ARG A 127 11.52 14.56 14.08
C ARG A 127 10.83 15.91 13.95
N THR A 128 11.51 16.94 14.46
CA THR A 128 11.10 18.35 14.41
C THR A 128 11.78 19.12 13.27
N ASP A 129 12.07 18.44 12.16
CA ASP A 129 12.67 19.00 10.95
C ASP A 129 11.70 18.97 9.75
N GLY A 130 10.43 18.65 9.99
CA GLY A 130 9.40 18.47 8.97
C GLY A 130 9.53 17.18 8.15
N SER A 131 10.54 16.34 8.38
CA SER A 131 10.69 15.08 7.64
C SER A 131 9.61 14.05 7.97
N LYS A 132 8.93 14.21 9.12
CA LYS A 132 8.04 13.22 9.73
C LYS A 132 8.71 11.88 10.03
N ALA A 133 10.04 11.79 9.97
CA ALA A 133 10.75 10.55 10.24
C ALA A 133 10.81 10.28 11.76
N PRO A 134 11.00 9.02 12.20
CA PRO A 134 11.26 8.73 13.60
C PRO A 134 12.62 9.31 14.05
N VAL A 135 12.67 9.73 15.30
CA VAL A 135 13.89 10.25 15.94
C VAL A 135 14.85 9.12 16.33
N VAL A 136 14.29 8.01 16.81
CA VAL A 136 15.03 6.85 17.31
C VAL A 136 15.28 5.82 16.21
N HIS A 137 16.17 4.86 16.48
CA HIS A 137 16.41 3.74 15.57
C HIS A 137 15.16 2.86 15.47
N TRP A 138 14.38 3.11 14.44
CA TRP A 138 13.00 2.63 14.30
C TRP A 138 12.88 1.10 14.29
N SER A 139 13.89 0.39 13.78
CA SER A 139 13.84 -1.07 13.68
C SER A 139 13.86 -1.77 15.04
N THR A 140 14.40 -1.11 16.08
CA THR A 140 14.33 -1.62 17.46
C THR A 140 12.86 -1.68 17.92
N TYR A 141 12.08 -0.66 17.55
CA TYR A 141 10.69 -0.51 17.97
C TYR A 141 9.70 -1.24 17.07
N GLN A 142 10.16 -1.99 16.07
CA GLN A 142 9.33 -2.98 15.37
C GLN A 142 9.10 -4.25 16.20
N HIS A 143 9.91 -4.48 17.25
CA HIS A 143 9.86 -5.70 18.04
C HIS A 143 9.58 -5.47 19.53
N GLN A 144 9.82 -4.25 20.02
CA GLN A 144 9.67 -3.92 21.43
C GLN A 144 9.10 -2.51 21.59
N ARG A 145 8.08 -2.37 22.44
CA ARG A 145 7.50 -1.08 22.81
C ARG A 145 8.43 -0.31 23.77
N PRO A 146 8.46 1.03 23.71
CA PRO A 146 9.15 1.83 24.72
C PRO A 146 8.53 1.61 26.10
N THR A 147 9.30 1.86 27.15
CA THR A 147 8.75 1.92 28.50
C THR A 147 8.04 3.25 28.75
N GLU A 148 7.19 3.32 29.77
CA GLU A 148 6.58 4.57 30.21
C GLU A 148 7.64 5.63 30.59
N GLU A 149 8.75 5.19 31.18
CA GLU A 149 9.87 6.08 31.52
C GLU A 149 10.52 6.69 30.27
N ASP A 150 10.68 5.89 29.20
CA ASP A 150 11.18 6.39 27.92
C ASP A 150 10.26 7.46 27.34
N ILE A 151 8.94 7.22 27.40
CA ILE A 151 7.91 8.15 26.92
C ILE A 151 7.95 9.45 27.72
N ARG A 152 7.97 9.37 29.06
CA ARG A 152 8.09 10.56 29.92
C ARG A 152 9.36 11.35 29.61
N ARG A 153 10.49 10.67 29.42
CA ARG A 153 11.76 11.31 29.06
C ARG A 153 11.71 12.01 27.69
N TRP A 154 10.92 11.50 26.75
CA TRP A 154 10.78 12.13 25.43
C TRP A 154 9.84 13.32 25.44
N PHE A 155 8.67 13.20 26.08
CA PHE A 155 7.59 14.18 25.95
C PHE A 155 7.41 15.10 27.15
N THR A 156 8.29 15.03 28.15
CA THR A 156 8.40 16.11 29.14
C THR A 156 9.10 17.32 28.51
N GLY A 157 8.41 18.46 28.45
CA GLY A 157 8.94 19.72 27.88
C GLY A 157 8.61 19.90 26.39
N ASP A 158 9.37 20.75 25.69
CA ASP A 158 9.10 21.21 24.31
C ASP A 158 10.04 20.60 23.26
N ARG A 159 10.64 19.45 23.58
CA ARG A 159 11.64 18.81 22.72
C ARG A 159 11.05 18.30 21.41
N PHE A 160 9.81 17.81 21.44
CA PHE A 160 9.11 17.25 20.29
C PHE A 160 7.71 17.84 20.20
N ASP A 161 7.22 18.03 18.97
CA ASP A 161 5.87 18.54 18.70
C ASP A 161 4.90 17.44 18.27
N GLY A 162 5.37 16.19 18.26
CA GLY A 162 4.59 15.06 17.76
C GLY A 162 5.29 13.71 17.90
N PHE A 163 4.52 12.67 17.65
CA PHE A 163 4.93 11.27 17.68
C PHE A 163 4.25 10.50 16.56
N GLY A 164 4.81 9.34 16.25
CA GLY A 164 4.14 8.37 15.40
C GLY A 164 4.12 7.00 16.05
N VAL A 165 3.33 6.10 15.48
CA VAL A 165 3.21 4.71 15.92
C VAL A 165 3.84 3.78 14.88
N VAL A 166 4.49 2.74 15.38
CA VAL A 166 5.01 1.64 14.56
C VAL A 166 3.87 0.66 14.33
N CYS A 167 3.45 0.48 13.08
CA CYS A 167 2.39 -0.43 12.70
C CYS A 167 2.85 -1.89 12.75
N GLY A 168 1.88 -2.80 12.79
CA GLY A 168 2.09 -4.24 12.84
C GLY A 168 1.92 -4.85 14.23
N THR A 169 2.56 -6.01 14.40
CA THR A 169 2.45 -6.90 15.56
C THR A 169 2.76 -6.16 16.87
N VAL A 170 3.79 -5.30 16.86
CA VAL A 170 4.23 -4.54 18.04
C VAL A 170 3.17 -3.57 18.61
N SER A 171 2.20 -3.19 17.78
CA SER A 171 1.07 -2.33 18.13
C SER A 171 -0.26 -3.08 18.17
N GLY A 172 -0.22 -4.40 18.38
CA GLY A 172 -1.42 -5.24 18.43
C GLY A 172 -2.08 -5.38 17.06
N ASN A 173 -1.27 -5.71 16.04
CA ASN A 173 -1.71 -5.93 14.65
C ASN A 173 -2.27 -4.67 13.97
N LEU A 174 -1.70 -3.50 14.27
CA LEU A 174 -2.15 -2.22 13.73
C LEU A 174 -1.84 -2.12 12.23
N GLU A 175 -2.82 -1.71 11.44
CA GLU A 175 -2.66 -1.28 10.05
C GLU A 175 -3.33 0.10 9.90
N MET A 176 -2.70 0.99 9.13
CA MET A 176 -3.33 2.23 8.70
C MET A 176 -3.77 2.11 7.24
N LEU A 177 -4.99 2.55 6.95
CA LEU A 177 -5.44 2.93 5.61
C LEU A 177 -5.37 4.44 5.45
N GLU A 178 -4.64 4.92 4.44
CA GLU A 178 -4.42 6.34 4.15
C GLU A 178 -5.06 6.74 2.83
N PHE A 179 -5.82 7.84 2.87
CA PHE A 179 -6.21 8.60 1.69
C PHE A 179 -5.38 9.89 1.66
N GLU A 180 -4.56 10.03 0.63
CA GLU A 180 -3.74 11.24 0.44
C GLU A 180 -4.63 12.48 0.28
N GLY A 181 -4.11 13.67 0.63
CA GLY A 181 -4.90 14.90 0.55
C GLY A 181 -5.45 15.19 -0.84
N ARG A 182 -4.74 14.74 -1.88
CA ARG A 182 -5.22 14.79 -3.27
C ARG A 182 -6.37 13.83 -3.55
N ALA A 183 -6.38 12.65 -2.94
CA ALA A 183 -7.47 11.69 -3.10
C ALA A 183 -8.77 12.29 -2.54
N ILE A 184 -8.68 13.05 -1.45
CA ILE A 184 -9.80 13.82 -0.93
C ILE A 184 -10.21 14.94 -1.90
N ALA A 185 -9.25 15.74 -2.36
CA ALA A 185 -9.53 16.86 -3.28
C ALA A 185 -10.12 16.42 -4.63
N GLU A 186 -9.76 15.23 -5.11
CA GLU A 186 -10.23 14.65 -6.38
C GLU A 186 -11.51 13.82 -6.22
N GLY A 187 -12.09 13.72 -5.02
CA GLY A 187 -13.32 12.97 -4.76
C GLY A 187 -13.15 11.44 -4.79
N ILE A 188 -11.92 10.94 -4.66
CA ILE A 188 -11.62 9.50 -4.62
C ILE A 188 -12.22 8.85 -3.36
N LEU A 189 -12.22 9.54 -2.22
CA LEU A 189 -12.87 9.03 -1.00
C LEU A 189 -14.38 8.84 -1.22
N THR A 190 -15.05 9.76 -1.90
CA THR A 190 -16.48 9.64 -2.20
C THR A 190 -16.75 8.43 -3.09
N GLN A 191 -15.99 8.27 -4.18
CA GLN A 191 -16.10 7.10 -5.05
C GLN A 191 -15.81 5.79 -4.30
N TYR A 192 -14.84 5.79 -3.38
CA TYR A 192 -14.54 4.64 -2.55
C TYR A 192 -15.71 4.24 -1.65
N ILE A 193 -16.34 5.22 -0.99
CA ILE A 193 -17.51 4.97 -0.13
C ILE A 193 -18.68 4.43 -0.94
N GLU A 194 -18.97 5.02 -2.11
CA GLU A 194 -20.00 4.53 -3.02
C GLU A 194 -19.76 3.07 -3.43
N LEU A 195 -18.51 2.72 -3.78
CA LEU A 195 -18.14 1.34 -4.10
C LEU A 195 -18.27 0.40 -2.89
N LEU A 196 -17.93 0.85 -1.68
CA LEU A 196 -18.13 0.05 -0.48
C LEU A 196 -19.62 -0.20 -0.22
N GLU A 197 -20.49 0.80 -0.40
CA GLU A 197 -21.94 0.64 -0.29
C GLU A 197 -22.48 -0.35 -1.32
N ASP A 198 -22.08 -0.21 -2.59
CA ASP A 198 -22.45 -1.13 -3.69
C ASP A 198 -22.00 -2.58 -3.42
N HIS A 199 -20.95 -2.76 -2.62
CA HIS A 199 -20.43 -4.07 -2.21
C HIS A 199 -20.88 -4.53 -0.82
N GLY A 200 -21.83 -3.83 -0.18
CA GLY A 200 -22.37 -4.22 1.12
C GLY A 200 -21.39 -4.06 2.29
N LEU A 201 -20.38 -3.20 2.13
CA LEU A 201 -19.33 -2.91 3.10
C LEU A 201 -19.53 -1.57 3.84
N GLY A 202 -20.71 -0.94 3.70
CA GLY A 202 -21.03 0.34 4.36
C GLY A 202 -20.94 0.27 5.89
N ASP A 203 -21.49 -0.77 6.52
CA ASP A 203 -21.41 -0.96 7.98
C ASP A 203 -19.97 -1.17 8.46
N LEU A 204 -19.15 -1.87 7.66
CA LEU A 204 -17.72 -2.06 7.95
C LEU A 204 -16.99 -0.71 7.90
N TRP A 205 -17.26 0.09 6.86
CA TRP A 205 -16.70 1.44 6.72
C TRP A 205 -17.05 2.34 7.90
N GLU A 206 -18.34 2.37 8.28
CA GLU A 206 -18.80 3.14 9.42
C GLU A 206 -18.12 2.69 10.72
N ARG A 207 -17.98 1.37 10.92
CA ARG A 207 -17.33 0.80 12.11
C ARG A 207 -15.87 1.24 12.23
N ILE A 208 -15.08 1.13 11.16
CA ILE A 208 -13.65 1.47 11.22
C ILE A 208 -13.43 2.98 11.35
N THR A 209 -14.21 3.80 10.64
CA THR A 209 -14.05 5.27 10.66
C THR A 209 -14.49 5.90 11.98
N ARG A 210 -15.51 5.33 12.64
CA ARG A 210 -15.90 5.71 14.01
C ARG A 210 -14.90 5.23 15.07
N GLY A 211 -14.21 4.14 14.80
CA GLY A 211 -13.20 3.57 15.71
C GLY A 211 -11.96 4.43 15.83
N TYR A 212 -11.38 4.86 14.70
CA TYR A 212 -10.33 5.87 14.67
C TYR A 212 -10.25 6.51 13.28
N SER A 213 -10.36 7.83 13.21
CA SER A 213 -10.02 8.58 12.02
C SER A 213 -9.43 9.95 12.34
N GLU A 214 -8.56 10.45 11.48
CA GLU A 214 -7.93 11.77 11.64
C GLU A 214 -7.64 12.42 10.28
N THR A 215 -7.66 13.76 10.24
CA THR A 215 -7.18 14.52 9.10
C THR A 215 -5.69 14.78 9.21
N THR A 216 -4.98 14.70 8.07
CA THR A 216 -3.55 15.00 7.98
C THR A 216 -3.28 16.49 7.68
N PRO A 217 -2.04 17.00 7.89
CA PRO A 217 -1.68 18.39 7.61
C PRO A 217 -1.92 18.86 6.16
N LYS A 218 -1.99 17.93 5.22
CA LYS A 218 -2.27 18.20 3.79
C LYS A 218 -3.72 17.91 3.39
N GLY A 219 -4.60 17.64 4.35
CA GLY A 219 -6.01 17.37 4.12
C GLY A 219 -6.32 15.93 3.71
N GLY A 220 -5.40 14.99 3.94
CA GLY A 220 -5.67 13.56 3.79
C GLY A 220 -6.44 13.00 4.98
N LEU A 221 -6.75 11.70 4.93
CA LEU A 221 -7.46 10.97 5.97
C LEU A 221 -6.67 9.72 6.35
N HIS A 222 -6.39 9.54 7.64
CA HIS A 222 -5.91 8.26 8.16
C HIS A 222 -7.05 7.54 8.88
N ILE A 223 -7.12 6.22 8.71
CA ILE A 223 -8.01 5.32 9.44
C ILE A 223 -7.13 4.22 10.02
N LEU A 224 -7.19 4.02 11.33
CA LEU A 224 -6.44 2.97 12.01
C LEU A 224 -7.36 1.79 12.31
N VAL A 225 -6.88 0.58 12.03
CA VAL A 225 -7.57 -0.67 12.34
C VAL A 225 -6.59 -1.67 12.94
N LYS A 226 -7.10 -2.61 13.75
CA LYS A 226 -6.36 -3.80 14.16
C LYS A 226 -6.83 -4.97 13.31
N VAL A 227 -5.90 -5.76 12.77
CA VAL A 227 -6.23 -6.89 11.90
C VAL A 227 -6.10 -8.21 12.65
N ASP A 228 -7.18 -8.97 12.72
CA ASP A 228 -7.18 -10.35 13.18
C ASP A 228 -6.89 -11.28 11.99
N GLY A 229 -5.62 -11.66 11.82
CA GLY A 229 -5.16 -12.55 10.75
C GLY A 229 -3.76 -12.19 10.22
N GLU A 230 -3.45 -12.60 8.97
CA GLU A 230 -2.14 -12.36 8.36
C GLU A 230 -1.90 -10.87 8.05
N LEU A 231 -0.91 -10.29 8.71
CA LEU A 231 -0.46 -8.92 8.47
C LEU A 231 0.27 -8.78 7.14
N ARG A 232 0.12 -7.63 6.49
CA ARG A 232 0.89 -7.25 5.30
C ARG A 232 1.84 -6.10 5.63
N GLY A 233 2.83 -5.91 4.77
CA GLY A 233 3.66 -4.72 4.80
C GLY A 233 2.92 -3.49 4.24
N ASN A 234 3.68 -2.45 3.93
CA ASN A 234 3.14 -1.24 3.30
C ASN A 234 2.73 -1.53 1.84
N THR A 235 1.48 -1.26 1.48
CA THR A 235 0.95 -1.54 0.14
C THR A 235 0.36 -0.27 -0.48
N LYS A 236 0.70 0.01 -1.74
CA LYS A 236 0.02 1.06 -2.53
C LYS A 236 -1.23 0.45 -3.17
N LEU A 237 -2.41 0.94 -2.81
CA LEU A 237 -3.68 0.36 -3.26
C LEU A 237 -4.23 1.05 -4.50
N ALA A 238 -4.14 2.38 -4.56
CA ALA A 238 -4.62 3.17 -5.71
C ALA A 238 -3.66 4.31 -6.04
N ARG A 239 -3.42 4.51 -7.33
CA ARG A 239 -2.56 5.54 -7.90
C ARG A 239 -3.13 6.04 -9.21
N ARG A 240 -2.61 7.15 -9.69
CA ARG A 240 -2.78 7.62 -11.06
C ARG A 240 -1.48 8.21 -11.61
N PRO A 241 -1.33 8.34 -12.94
CA PRO A 241 -0.25 9.13 -13.51
C PRO A 241 -0.22 10.57 -12.94
N SER A 242 0.97 11.16 -12.85
CA SER A 242 1.08 12.60 -12.64
C SER A 242 0.39 13.36 -13.77
N THR A 243 -0.31 14.43 -13.43
CA THR A 243 -0.72 15.46 -14.40
C THR A 243 0.52 16.15 -14.98
N PRO A 244 0.39 16.86 -16.14
CA PRO A 244 1.50 17.63 -16.69
C PRO A 244 2.12 18.62 -15.69
N ASP A 245 1.31 19.30 -14.90
CA ASP A 245 1.76 20.28 -13.92
C ASP A 245 2.48 19.62 -12.73
N GLU A 246 1.95 18.52 -12.20
CA GLU A 246 2.62 17.74 -11.14
C GLU A 246 3.95 17.18 -11.62
N LEU A 247 4.02 16.70 -12.87
CA LEU A 247 5.27 16.21 -13.46
C LEU A 247 6.28 17.35 -13.63
N ALA A 248 5.84 18.53 -14.09
CA ALA A 248 6.69 19.69 -14.23
C ALA A 248 7.23 20.18 -12.88
N ALA A 249 6.38 20.24 -11.86
CA ALA A 249 6.78 20.61 -10.49
C ALA A 249 7.78 19.60 -9.91
N TRP A 250 7.53 18.30 -10.08
CA TRP A 250 8.47 17.26 -9.67
C TRP A 250 9.82 17.39 -10.40
N LYS A 251 9.81 17.64 -11.72
CA LYS A 251 11.04 17.86 -12.48
C LYS A 251 11.83 19.07 -11.98
N ALA A 252 11.16 20.17 -11.68
CA ALA A 252 11.81 21.38 -11.16
C ALA A 252 12.49 21.12 -9.81
N ASP A 253 11.83 20.39 -8.90
CA ASP A 253 12.42 19.97 -7.62
C ASP A 253 13.64 19.06 -7.80
N GLN A 254 13.53 18.05 -8.69
CA GLN A 254 14.66 17.20 -9.00
C GLN A 254 15.83 17.97 -9.62
N GLN A 255 15.55 18.92 -10.51
CA GLN A 255 16.57 19.77 -11.14
C GLN A 255 17.29 20.62 -10.09
N ALA A 256 16.58 21.25 -9.14
CA ALA A 256 17.20 22.01 -8.07
C ALA A 256 18.17 21.15 -7.24
N GLY A 257 17.80 19.90 -6.96
CA GLY A 257 18.67 18.94 -6.27
C GLY A 257 19.87 18.44 -7.11
N ILE A 258 19.79 18.50 -8.44
CA ILE A 258 20.90 18.19 -9.37
C ILE A 258 21.84 19.38 -9.46
N ASP A 259 21.30 20.59 -9.57
CA ASP A 259 22.09 21.83 -9.66
C ASP A 259 22.93 22.07 -8.40
N ALA A 260 22.40 21.67 -7.23
CA ALA A 260 23.10 21.75 -5.94
C ALA A 260 24.17 20.65 -5.73
N GLU A 261 24.17 19.57 -6.54
CA GLU A 261 25.15 18.48 -6.43
C GLU A 261 26.54 18.97 -6.82
N GLN A 262 27.57 18.65 -6.03
CA GLN A 262 28.95 19.07 -6.28
C GLN A 262 29.73 18.02 -7.09
N ASP A 263 29.37 16.74 -6.95
CA ASP A 263 30.00 15.67 -7.72
C ASP A 263 29.46 15.62 -9.15
N GLU A 264 30.31 15.98 -10.11
CA GLU A 264 29.95 16.08 -11.53
C GLU A 264 29.48 14.74 -12.12
N ALA A 265 30.05 13.61 -11.70
CA ALA A 265 29.62 12.30 -12.19
C ALA A 265 28.23 11.93 -11.64
N VAL A 266 27.96 12.25 -10.37
CA VAL A 266 26.63 12.08 -9.77
C VAL A 266 25.61 13.01 -10.44
N ARG A 267 25.96 14.28 -10.66
CA ARG A 267 25.14 15.27 -11.35
C ARG A 267 24.75 14.79 -12.76
N GLN A 268 25.72 14.40 -13.59
CA GLN A 268 25.48 13.90 -14.94
C GLN A 268 24.58 12.64 -14.94
N ARG A 269 24.83 11.70 -14.02
CA ARG A 269 23.99 10.50 -13.89
C ARG A 269 22.56 10.84 -13.51
N ARG A 270 22.35 11.77 -12.57
CA ARG A 270 21.01 12.20 -12.13
C ARG A 270 20.29 12.98 -13.23
N GLN A 271 20.99 13.85 -13.96
CA GLN A 271 20.44 14.56 -15.12
C GLN A 271 19.97 13.57 -16.19
N ALA A 272 20.82 12.61 -16.57
CA ALA A 272 20.46 11.59 -17.55
C ALA A 272 19.29 10.69 -17.09
N ALA A 273 19.08 10.53 -15.77
CA ALA A 273 17.92 9.84 -15.24
C ALA A 273 16.65 10.70 -15.33
N LEU A 274 16.75 12.00 -15.03
CA LEU A 274 15.66 12.98 -15.13
C LEU A 274 15.16 13.14 -16.57
N ASP A 275 16.08 13.22 -17.53
CA ASP A 275 15.78 13.39 -18.96
C ASP A 275 14.98 12.20 -19.54
N LYS A 276 15.12 11.00 -18.95
CA LYS A 276 14.36 9.80 -19.35
C LYS A 276 12.92 9.81 -18.85
N VAL A 277 12.57 10.70 -17.93
CA VAL A 277 11.20 10.85 -17.43
C VAL A 277 10.45 11.78 -18.38
N THR A 278 9.59 11.22 -19.21
CA THR A 278 8.84 11.98 -20.22
C THR A 278 7.34 11.92 -20.01
N ARG A 279 6.84 10.93 -19.26
CA ARG A 279 5.41 10.69 -19.04
C ARG A 279 5.07 10.66 -17.55
N GLY A 280 3.86 11.10 -17.22
CA GLY A 280 3.36 11.13 -15.83
C GLY A 280 3.25 9.75 -15.18
N GLU A 281 3.11 8.69 -15.98
CA GLU A 281 3.07 7.28 -15.52
C GLU A 281 4.38 6.85 -14.84
N GLN A 282 5.50 7.47 -15.22
CA GLN A 282 6.82 7.21 -14.63
C GLN A 282 6.97 7.84 -13.24
N VAL A 283 6.08 8.77 -12.89
CA VAL A 283 6.03 9.45 -11.60
C VAL A 283 4.59 9.35 -11.06
N PRO A 284 4.12 8.15 -10.67
CA PRO A 284 2.74 7.98 -10.26
C PRO A 284 2.44 8.72 -8.95
N GLN A 285 1.26 9.33 -8.88
CA GLN A 285 0.71 9.92 -7.66
C GLN A 285 -0.07 8.85 -6.89
N VAL A 286 0.33 8.59 -5.65
CA VAL A 286 -0.41 7.72 -4.74
C VAL A 286 -1.67 8.44 -4.27
N LEU A 287 -2.78 7.70 -4.25
CA LEU A 287 -4.10 8.14 -3.81
C LEU A 287 -4.50 7.44 -2.51
N ILE A 288 -4.35 6.11 -2.49
CA ILE A 288 -4.67 5.26 -1.34
C ILE A 288 -3.48 4.32 -1.08
N GLU A 289 -3.00 4.26 0.15
CA GLU A 289 -1.97 3.32 0.58
C GLU A 289 -2.20 2.80 2.00
N THR A 290 -1.45 1.78 2.39
CA THR A 290 -1.43 1.27 3.75
C THR A 290 -0.07 1.40 4.41
N ARG A 291 -0.11 1.50 5.74
CA ARG A 291 1.05 1.24 6.60
C ARG A 291 0.76 0.01 7.45
N GLY A 292 1.35 -1.11 7.07
CA GLY A 292 1.21 -2.41 7.74
C GLY A 292 2.42 -2.74 8.63
N GLU A 293 2.80 -4.02 8.73
CA GLU A 293 3.94 -4.48 9.51
C GLU A 293 5.23 -3.71 9.15
N GLY A 294 5.89 -3.14 10.16
CA GLY A 294 7.07 -2.30 9.98
C GLY A 294 6.77 -0.91 9.37
N GLY A 295 5.51 -0.53 9.22
CA GLY A 295 5.11 0.83 8.88
C GLY A 295 5.34 1.80 10.04
N PHE A 296 5.54 3.08 9.74
CA PHE A 296 5.53 4.16 10.73
C PHE A 296 4.59 5.26 10.27
N VAL A 297 3.69 5.70 11.14
CA VAL A 297 2.71 6.74 10.85
C VAL A 297 2.70 7.78 11.98
N VAL A 298 2.80 9.06 11.62
CA VAL A 298 2.56 10.18 12.54
C VAL A 298 1.06 10.35 12.73
N ILE A 299 0.64 10.44 14.00
CA ILE A 299 -0.78 10.52 14.37
C ILE A 299 -1.07 11.75 15.24
N ALA A 300 -2.35 12.07 15.41
CA ALA A 300 -2.80 13.11 16.32
C ALA A 300 -2.33 12.87 17.77
N PRO A 301 -2.03 13.93 18.54
CA PRO A 301 -2.21 15.35 18.23
C PRO A 301 -0.95 16.02 17.64
N SER A 302 -0.07 15.28 16.97
CA SER A 302 1.18 15.82 16.41
C SER A 302 0.97 17.08 15.57
N SER A 303 1.89 18.04 15.67
CA SER A 303 1.76 19.33 14.96
C SER A 303 3.11 20.06 14.84
N GLY A 304 3.09 21.36 14.55
CA GLY A 304 4.26 22.22 14.63
C GLY A 304 5.40 21.75 13.72
N ARG A 305 6.60 21.63 14.28
CA ARG A 305 7.82 21.27 13.55
C ARG A 305 7.81 19.85 13.00
N THR A 306 6.85 19.00 13.36
CA THR A 306 6.72 17.65 12.80
C THR A 306 6.38 17.66 11.31
N HIS A 307 5.67 18.68 10.82
CA HIS A 307 5.32 18.84 9.40
C HIS A 307 5.78 20.21 8.86
N PRO A 308 6.26 20.33 7.61
CA PRO A 308 6.75 21.61 7.07
C PRO A 308 5.70 22.72 7.03
N SER A 309 4.41 22.37 6.98
CA SER A 309 3.31 23.35 7.01
C SER A 309 2.95 23.86 8.41
N GLY A 310 3.48 23.25 9.48
CA GLY A 310 3.10 23.54 10.86
C GLY A 310 1.70 23.05 11.28
N LYS A 311 0.87 22.59 10.33
CA LYS A 311 -0.52 22.17 10.60
C LYS A 311 -0.57 20.83 11.36
N PRO A 312 -1.61 20.60 12.18
CA PRO A 312 -1.72 19.41 13.01
C PRO A 312 -2.29 18.19 12.24
N TRP A 313 -2.02 17.01 12.80
CA TRP A 313 -2.91 15.85 12.67
C TRP A 313 -4.04 16.00 13.69
N THR A 314 -5.29 15.85 13.24
CA THR A 314 -6.47 16.15 14.08
C THR A 314 -7.43 14.98 14.05
N LEU A 315 -7.75 14.43 15.23
CA LEU A 315 -8.78 13.40 15.37
C LEU A 315 -10.13 13.91 14.83
N VAL A 316 -10.77 13.07 14.02
CA VAL A 316 -12.11 13.27 13.48
C VAL A 316 -13.11 12.45 14.29
N ALA A 317 -12.80 11.19 14.57
CA ALA A 317 -13.62 10.30 15.38
C ALA A 317 -12.77 9.26 16.12
N GLY A 318 -13.29 8.82 17.27
CA GLY A 318 -12.62 7.85 18.12
C GLY A 318 -11.33 8.36 18.75
N ASP A 319 -10.56 7.43 19.26
CA ASP A 319 -9.25 7.60 19.87
C ASP A 319 -8.46 6.26 19.81
N PRO A 320 -7.18 6.22 20.21
CA PRO A 320 -6.37 5.00 20.15
C PRO A 320 -6.98 3.78 20.85
N ALA A 321 -7.78 3.97 21.90
CA ALA A 321 -8.43 2.87 22.63
C ALA A 321 -9.68 2.34 21.91
N THR A 322 -10.27 3.10 20.98
CA THR A 322 -11.47 2.69 20.22
C THR A 322 -11.17 2.14 18.82
N ILE A 323 -9.89 1.99 18.44
CA ILE A 323 -9.48 1.40 17.15
C ILE A 323 -10.20 0.05 16.95
N ALA A 324 -10.94 -0.06 15.85
CA ALA A 324 -11.72 -1.24 15.56
C ALA A 324 -10.83 -2.42 15.14
N THR A 325 -11.15 -3.61 15.64
CA THR A 325 -10.58 -4.87 15.13
C THR A 325 -11.41 -5.40 13.98
N ILE A 326 -10.78 -5.69 12.85
CA ILE A 326 -11.38 -6.28 11.66
C ILE A 326 -10.70 -7.62 11.33
N SER A 327 -11.43 -8.53 10.68
CA SER A 327 -10.85 -9.76 10.17
C SER A 327 -9.94 -9.52 8.97
N GLU A 328 -9.06 -10.47 8.67
CA GLU A 328 -8.27 -10.49 7.43
C GLU A 328 -9.16 -10.35 6.18
N GLU A 329 -10.32 -10.99 6.17
CA GLU A 329 -11.29 -10.95 5.07
C GLU A 329 -11.87 -9.55 4.86
N GLU A 330 -12.29 -8.89 5.94
CA GLU A 330 -12.79 -7.51 5.90
C GLU A 330 -11.71 -6.56 5.39
N ARG A 331 -10.48 -6.69 5.90
CA ARG A 331 -9.32 -5.95 5.40
C ARG A 331 -9.10 -6.18 3.92
N ASN A 332 -9.13 -7.44 3.48
CA ASN A 332 -8.94 -7.80 2.07
C ASN A 332 -10.03 -7.20 1.17
N ALA A 333 -11.28 -7.15 1.64
CA ALA A 333 -12.38 -6.55 0.91
C ALA A 333 -12.18 -5.03 0.74
N LEU A 334 -11.82 -4.32 1.83
CA LEU A 334 -11.49 -2.89 1.78
C LEU A 334 -10.37 -2.60 0.77
N HIS A 335 -9.31 -3.40 0.79
CA HIS A 335 -8.19 -3.25 -0.14
C HIS A 335 -8.59 -3.56 -1.58
N ALA A 336 -9.38 -4.61 -1.80
CA ALA A 336 -9.85 -4.98 -3.13
C ALA A 336 -10.65 -3.83 -3.76
N VAL A 337 -11.59 -3.24 -3.01
CA VAL A 337 -12.37 -2.08 -3.47
C VAL A 337 -11.47 -0.88 -3.74
N ALA A 338 -10.46 -0.63 -2.89
CA ALA A 338 -9.55 0.50 -3.08
C ALA A 338 -8.77 0.35 -4.39
N THR A 339 -8.37 -0.87 -4.73
CA THR A 339 -7.62 -1.13 -5.98
C THR A 339 -8.45 -0.96 -7.25
N LEU A 340 -9.78 -0.88 -7.17
CA LEU A 340 -10.63 -0.52 -8.32
C LEU A 340 -10.40 0.94 -8.75
N LEU A 341 -9.88 1.77 -7.85
CA LEU A 341 -9.58 3.18 -8.06
C LEU A 341 -8.13 3.41 -8.55
N ASP A 342 -7.34 2.35 -8.81
CA ASP A 342 -6.03 2.47 -9.46
C ASP A 342 -6.24 2.77 -10.95
N ALA A 343 -5.81 3.97 -11.37
CA ALA A 343 -5.91 4.48 -12.73
C ALA A 343 -4.56 4.45 -13.45
N MET A 344 -3.61 3.64 -12.99
CA MET A 344 -2.37 3.42 -13.71
C MET A 344 -2.62 2.61 -14.98
N PRO A 345 -2.00 2.97 -16.11
CA PRO A 345 -2.10 2.15 -17.32
C PRO A 345 -1.61 0.73 -17.05
N ALA A 346 -2.24 -0.24 -17.71
CA ALA A 346 -1.72 -1.59 -17.72
C ALA A 346 -0.27 -1.57 -18.23
N VAL A 347 0.63 -2.22 -17.52
CA VAL A 347 1.99 -2.43 -18.01
C VAL A 347 1.87 -3.32 -19.24
N GLU A 348 2.10 -2.78 -20.43
CA GLU A 348 2.29 -3.62 -21.62
C GLU A 348 3.39 -4.63 -21.30
N PRO A 349 3.17 -5.93 -21.53
CA PRO A 349 4.22 -6.91 -21.39
C PRO A 349 5.43 -6.44 -22.21
N PRO A 350 6.67 -6.58 -21.70
CA PRO A 350 7.84 -6.22 -22.49
C PRO A 350 7.71 -6.90 -23.85
N ALA A 351 7.87 -6.10 -24.92
CA ALA A 351 7.97 -6.64 -26.27
C ALA A 351 8.97 -7.81 -26.22
N PRO A 352 8.65 -8.95 -26.85
CA PRO A 352 9.53 -10.11 -26.82
C PRO A 352 10.94 -9.68 -27.20
N ALA A 353 11.94 -10.22 -26.49
CA ALA A 353 13.33 -10.00 -26.84
C ALA A 353 13.51 -10.23 -28.35
N PRO A 354 14.27 -9.37 -29.07
CA PRO A 354 14.57 -9.62 -30.47
C PRO A 354 15.15 -11.02 -30.59
N PRO A 355 14.74 -11.79 -31.62
CA PRO A 355 15.11 -13.19 -31.74
C PRO A 355 16.61 -13.35 -31.63
N THR A 356 17.05 -14.29 -30.80
CA THR A 356 18.43 -14.77 -30.77
C THR A 356 18.82 -15.10 -32.21
N ARG A 357 19.92 -14.49 -32.70
CA ARG A 357 20.46 -14.73 -34.04
C ARG A 357 20.53 -16.24 -34.29
N GLY A 358 19.67 -16.73 -35.18
CA GLY A 358 19.52 -18.15 -35.49
C GLY A 358 18.09 -18.58 -35.84
N ALA A 359 17.07 -17.82 -35.44
CA ALA A 359 15.74 -17.95 -36.01
C ALA A 359 15.67 -17.08 -37.27
N GLU A 360 15.46 -17.70 -38.44
CA GLU A 360 15.26 -16.94 -39.68
C GLU A 360 14.11 -15.94 -39.52
N PRO A 361 14.25 -14.73 -40.08
CA PRO A 361 13.18 -13.76 -40.08
C PRO A 361 12.05 -14.31 -40.95
N HIS A 362 10.96 -14.77 -40.31
CA HIS A 362 9.68 -14.79 -41.00
C HIS A 362 9.37 -13.33 -41.33
N THR A 363 9.55 -12.99 -42.60
CA THR A 363 9.04 -11.77 -43.21
C THR A 363 7.61 -11.57 -42.74
N ARG A 364 7.26 -10.31 -42.42
CA ARG A 364 5.86 -9.86 -42.36
C ARG A 364 5.20 -10.24 -43.69
N GLY A 365 4.66 -11.44 -43.75
CA GLY A 365 3.64 -11.83 -44.71
C GLY A 365 2.33 -11.30 -44.16
N ASP A 366 1.50 -10.79 -45.06
CA ASP A 366 0.06 -10.64 -44.83
C ASP A 366 -0.47 -11.89 -44.12
N ASP A 367 -0.80 -11.75 -42.83
CA ASP A 367 -1.80 -12.54 -42.13
C ASP A 367 -1.90 -11.98 -40.69
N ASP A 368 -3.12 -11.63 -40.30
CA ASP A 368 -3.55 -10.99 -39.05
C ASP A 368 -3.42 -11.91 -37.81
N VAL A 369 -2.37 -12.74 -37.76
CA VAL A 369 -2.24 -13.85 -36.81
C VAL A 369 -1.37 -13.43 -35.62
N LEU A 370 -2.02 -13.14 -34.50
CA LEU A 370 -1.39 -12.88 -33.21
C LEU A 370 -0.50 -14.06 -32.77
N ARG A 371 0.54 -13.76 -31.98
CA ARG A 371 1.37 -14.81 -31.35
C ARG A 371 0.50 -15.64 -30.40
N PRO A 372 0.69 -16.97 -30.26
CA PRO A 372 -0.18 -17.82 -29.46
C PRO A 372 -0.41 -17.34 -28.02
N GLY A 373 0.61 -16.79 -27.37
CA GLY A 373 0.47 -16.23 -26.02
C GLY A 373 -0.32 -14.92 -25.97
N ASP A 374 -0.21 -14.06 -26.99
CA ASP A 374 -0.97 -12.80 -27.07
C ASP A 374 -2.44 -13.09 -27.36
N ASP A 375 -2.68 -14.00 -28.30
CA ASP A 375 -4.01 -14.49 -28.63
C ASP A 375 -4.69 -15.17 -27.42
N PHE A 376 -3.96 -15.99 -26.67
CA PHE A 376 -4.46 -16.58 -25.42
C PHE A 376 -4.78 -15.53 -24.36
N ASN A 377 -3.95 -14.49 -24.19
CA ASN A 377 -4.25 -13.38 -23.28
C ASN A 377 -5.55 -12.66 -23.66
N ALA A 378 -5.83 -12.53 -24.96
CA ALA A 378 -7.03 -11.87 -25.45
C ALA A 378 -8.30 -12.73 -25.31
N ARG A 379 -8.19 -14.05 -25.58
CA ARG A 379 -9.37 -14.93 -25.69
C ARG A 379 -9.76 -15.67 -24.40
N ALA A 380 -8.79 -16.04 -23.55
CA ALA A 380 -9.07 -16.93 -22.41
C ALA A 380 -9.87 -16.22 -21.30
N ASP A 381 -10.80 -16.93 -20.63
CA ASP A 381 -11.41 -16.47 -19.37
C ASP A 381 -10.60 -16.99 -18.17
N TRP A 382 -10.62 -16.23 -17.07
CA TRP A 382 -9.91 -16.61 -15.85
C TRP A 382 -10.46 -17.88 -15.19
N ALA A 383 -11.74 -18.19 -15.35
CA ALA A 383 -12.32 -19.44 -14.85
C ALA A 383 -11.65 -20.66 -15.47
N ASP A 384 -11.44 -20.63 -16.80
CA ASP A 384 -10.80 -21.72 -17.55
C ASP A 384 -9.35 -21.96 -17.13
N ILE A 385 -8.68 -20.92 -16.62
CA ILE A 385 -7.27 -20.99 -16.18
C ILE A 385 -7.16 -21.39 -14.71
N LEU A 386 -8.04 -20.90 -13.83
CA LEU A 386 -7.86 -21.00 -12.38
C LEU A 386 -8.64 -22.14 -11.74
N GLU A 387 -9.89 -22.37 -12.17
CA GLU A 387 -10.77 -23.37 -11.57
C GLU A 387 -10.25 -24.81 -11.70
N PRO A 388 -9.64 -25.24 -12.83
CA PRO A 388 -9.03 -26.56 -12.94
C PRO A 388 -7.95 -26.84 -11.90
N HIS A 389 -7.29 -25.78 -11.41
CA HIS A 389 -6.27 -25.88 -10.37
C HIS A 389 -6.81 -25.64 -8.96
N GLY A 390 -8.13 -25.66 -8.77
CA GLY A 390 -8.80 -25.61 -7.47
C GLY A 390 -9.00 -24.21 -6.90
N TRP A 391 -8.74 -23.16 -7.68
CA TRP A 391 -9.16 -21.82 -7.31
C TRP A 391 -10.68 -21.71 -7.43
N ARG A 392 -11.29 -20.89 -6.59
CA ARG A 392 -12.74 -20.66 -6.62
C ARG A 392 -13.03 -19.19 -6.77
N HIS A 393 -13.88 -18.83 -7.71
CA HIS A 393 -14.49 -17.51 -7.74
C HIS A 393 -15.31 -17.30 -6.46
N THR A 394 -15.16 -16.15 -5.80
CA THR A 394 -15.86 -15.86 -4.53
C THR A 394 -16.71 -14.61 -4.57
N HIS A 395 -16.22 -13.54 -5.19
CA HIS A 395 -16.90 -12.26 -5.22
C HIS A 395 -16.66 -11.58 -6.55
N THR A 396 -17.63 -10.81 -7.02
CA THR A 396 -17.46 -9.92 -8.17
C THR A 396 -17.50 -8.48 -7.65
N TYR A 397 -16.49 -7.70 -8.02
CA TYR A 397 -16.32 -6.29 -7.66
C TYR A 397 -16.37 -5.43 -8.93
N GLY A 398 -17.57 -5.17 -9.47
CA GLY A 398 -17.73 -4.52 -10.77
C GLY A 398 -17.08 -5.36 -11.89
N ARG A 399 -16.04 -4.82 -12.54
CA ARG A 399 -15.24 -5.57 -13.54
C ARG A 399 -14.26 -6.58 -12.94
N ALA A 400 -13.91 -6.42 -11.67
CA ALA A 400 -12.93 -7.29 -11.03
C ALA A 400 -13.60 -8.54 -10.45
N ARG A 401 -12.87 -9.65 -10.40
CA ARG A 401 -13.32 -10.91 -9.80
C ARG A 401 -12.36 -11.33 -8.70
N GLY A 402 -12.87 -11.68 -7.52
CA GLY A 402 -12.13 -12.21 -6.39
C GLY A 402 -12.03 -13.73 -6.43
N TRP A 403 -10.83 -14.25 -6.24
CA TRP A 403 -10.51 -15.69 -6.34
C TRP A 403 -9.89 -16.20 -5.05
N THR A 404 -10.42 -17.29 -4.50
CA THR A 404 -9.84 -18.00 -3.35
C THR A 404 -8.92 -19.10 -3.82
N ARG A 405 -7.71 -19.15 -3.27
CA ARG A 405 -6.72 -20.17 -3.60
C ARG A 405 -7.13 -21.57 -3.12
N PRO A 406 -6.57 -22.64 -3.71
CA PRO A 406 -6.75 -24.00 -3.22
C PRO A 406 -6.36 -24.14 -1.74
N GLY A 407 -7.16 -24.89 -0.98
CA GLY A 407 -6.92 -25.14 0.44
C GLY A 407 -7.28 -23.99 1.39
N LYS A 408 -7.64 -22.80 0.89
CA LYS A 408 -8.28 -21.76 1.72
C LYS A 408 -9.79 -21.96 1.70
N ASN A 409 -10.41 -21.95 2.87
CA ASN A 409 -11.86 -22.22 2.98
C ASN A 409 -12.71 -20.98 2.71
N ILE A 410 -12.23 -19.79 3.09
CA ILE A 410 -13.01 -18.54 3.07
C ILE A 410 -12.13 -17.39 2.56
N GLY A 411 -12.74 -16.43 1.86
CA GLY A 411 -12.12 -15.14 1.52
C GLY A 411 -11.24 -15.15 0.27
N PRO A 412 -11.16 -14.03 -0.47
CA PRO A 412 -10.33 -13.95 -1.67
C PRO A 412 -8.84 -14.04 -1.30
N SER A 413 -8.04 -14.54 -2.23
CA SER A 413 -6.58 -14.67 -2.18
C SER A 413 -5.91 -14.00 -3.37
N ALA A 414 -6.69 -13.73 -4.42
CA ALA A 414 -6.29 -12.99 -5.60
C ALA A 414 -7.50 -12.24 -6.20
N THR A 415 -7.22 -11.35 -7.13
CA THR A 415 -8.22 -10.65 -7.94
C THR A 415 -7.83 -10.65 -9.41
N THR A 416 -8.79 -10.70 -10.32
CA THR A 416 -8.61 -10.50 -11.77
C THR A 416 -9.48 -9.34 -12.26
N GLY A 417 -9.33 -8.90 -13.52
CA GLY A 417 -10.19 -7.86 -14.11
C GLY A 417 -10.01 -6.45 -13.53
N ARG A 418 -8.97 -6.19 -12.72
CA ARG A 418 -8.76 -4.89 -12.06
C ARG A 418 -8.28 -3.79 -12.99
N ASN A 419 -7.62 -4.15 -14.09
CA ASN A 419 -7.09 -3.24 -15.10
C ASN A 419 -7.45 -3.73 -16.51
N ASP A 420 -7.21 -2.89 -17.51
CA ASP A 420 -7.54 -3.20 -18.91
C ASP A 420 -6.74 -4.40 -19.45
N GLY A 421 -5.60 -4.71 -18.83
CA GLY A 421 -4.82 -5.91 -19.13
C GLY A 421 -5.39 -7.19 -18.51
N ASP A 422 -6.50 -7.11 -17.78
CA ASP A 422 -7.21 -8.23 -17.15
C ASP A 422 -6.26 -9.20 -16.43
N ASN A 423 -5.37 -8.67 -15.60
CA ASN A 423 -4.32 -9.44 -14.93
C ASN A 423 -4.80 -10.10 -13.63
N LEU A 424 -4.26 -11.28 -13.30
CA LEU A 424 -4.33 -11.88 -11.97
C LEU A 424 -3.39 -11.15 -11.03
N TYR A 425 -3.87 -10.78 -9.85
CA TYR A 425 -3.05 -10.22 -8.79
C TYR A 425 -3.27 -10.97 -7.50
N VAL A 426 -2.22 -11.64 -7.05
CA VAL A 426 -2.26 -12.53 -5.90
C VAL A 426 -1.73 -11.79 -4.68
N PHE A 427 -2.45 -11.87 -3.57
CA PHE A 427 -2.08 -11.23 -2.31
C PHE A 427 -2.00 -12.22 -1.14
N SER A 428 -2.00 -13.52 -1.44
CA SER A 428 -1.74 -14.59 -0.48
C SER A 428 -0.38 -15.24 -0.75
N SER A 429 0.43 -15.36 0.30
CA SER A 429 1.78 -15.94 0.30
C SER A 429 1.81 -17.46 0.08
N SER A 430 0.68 -18.14 0.32
CA SER A 430 0.54 -19.60 0.22
C SER A 430 0.11 -20.06 -1.17
N THR A 431 0.72 -19.49 -2.21
CA THR A 431 0.51 -19.87 -3.62
C THR A 431 1.85 -20.02 -4.33
N ILE A 432 1.83 -20.53 -5.57
CA ILE A 432 3.04 -20.59 -6.41
C ILE A 432 3.43 -19.23 -7.02
N PHE A 433 2.60 -18.20 -6.81
CA PHE A 433 2.81 -16.86 -7.34
C PHE A 433 3.42 -15.96 -6.27
N ASP A 434 4.27 -15.03 -6.70
CA ASP A 434 4.73 -13.97 -5.81
C ASP A 434 3.56 -13.07 -5.44
N THR A 435 3.51 -12.67 -4.17
CA THR A 435 2.50 -11.73 -3.69
C THR A 435 2.71 -10.34 -4.27
N GLU A 436 1.61 -9.62 -4.42
CA GLU A 436 1.55 -8.21 -4.78
C GLU A 436 2.09 -7.88 -6.19
N LYS A 437 2.12 -8.88 -7.10
CA LYS A 437 2.50 -8.72 -8.50
C LYS A 437 1.34 -9.06 -9.46
N PRO A 438 1.18 -8.30 -10.56
CA PRO A 438 0.25 -8.67 -11.63
C PRO A 438 0.84 -9.76 -12.53
N TYR A 439 0.00 -10.71 -12.95
CA TYR A 439 0.32 -11.80 -13.87
C TYR A 439 -0.67 -11.83 -15.03
N SER A 440 -0.17 -11.96 -16.26
CA SER A 440 -1.02 -12.15 -17.44
C SER A 440 -1.58 -13.57 -17.50
N LYS A 441 -2.68 -13.78 -18.23
CA LYS A 441 -3.31 -15.10 -18.43
C LYS A 441 -2.33 -16.15 -18.92
N PHE A 442 -1.53 -15.83 -19.94
CA PHE A 442 -0.53 -16.73 -20.50
C PHE A 442 0.56 -17.09 -19.48
N THR A 443 0.95 -16.13 -18.62
CA THR A 443 1.92 -16.38 -17.55
C THR A 443 1.37 -17.36 -16.52
N VAL A 444 0.12 -17.14 -16.08
CA VAL A 444 -0.56 -18.00 -15.12
C VAL A 444 -0.76 -19.41 -15.69
N TYR A 445 -1.26 -19.52 -16.92
CA TYR A 445 -1.38 -20.79 -17.65
C TYR A 445 -0.04 -21.53 -17.73
N THR A 446 1.03 -20.83 -18.13
CA THR A 446 2.37 -21.43 -18.22
C THR A 446 2.85 -21.95 -16.87
N GLN A 447 2.61 -21.21 -15.79
CA GLN A 447 3.03 -21.59 -14.45
C GLN A 447 2.25 -22.82 -13.94
N LEU A 448 0.93 -22.85 -14.14
CA LEU A 448 0.05 -23.90 -13.64
C LEU A 448 0.12 -25.20 -14.46
N GLU A 449 0.15 -25.09 -15.79
CA GLU A 449 0.04 -26.24 -16.71
C GLU A 449 1.40 -26.75 -17.21
N HIS A 450 2.41 -25.86 -17.28
CA HIS A 450 3.71 -26.17 -17.87
C HIS A 450 4.88 -25.96 -16.90
N GLY A 451 4.60 -25.73 -15.61
CA GLY A 451 5.64 -25.56 -14.59
C GLY A 451 6.60 -24.40 -14.86
N GLY A 452 6.13 -23.34 -15.53
CA GLY A 452 6.96 -22.19 -15.91
C GLY A 452 7.67 -22.33 -17.27
N ASN A 453 7.44 -23.41 -18.02
CA ASN A 453 8.06 -23.61 -19.34
C ASN A 453 7.25 -22.93 -20.46
N TYR A 454 7.59 -21.67 -20.75
CA TYR A 454 6.92 -20.84 -21.78
C TYR A 454 6.99 -21.44 -23.19
N ALA A 455 8.06 -22.15 -23.55
CA ALA A 455 8.19 -22.76 -24.87
C ALA A 455 7.22 -23.95 -25.04
N SER A 456 7.04 -24.73 -23.97
CA SER A 456 6.06 -25.82 -23.92
C SER A 456 4.63 -25.27 -24.02
N ALA A 457 4.33 -24.23 -23.24
CA ALA A 457 3.02 -23.57 -23.24
C ALA A 457 2.65 -22.98 -24.62
N ALA A 458 3.55 -22.22 -25.23
CA ALA A 458 3.31 -21.65 -26.56
C ALA A 458 3.10 -22.72 -27.64
N ARG A 459 3.82 -23.84 -27.56
CA ARG A 459 3.64 -24.98 -28.48
C ARG A 459 2.28 -25.65 -28.28
N ALA A 460 1.85 -25.85 -27.04
CA ALA A 460 0.55 -26.44 -26.74
C ALA A 460 -0.60 -25.58 -27.28
N LEU A 461 -0.55 -24.26 -27.04
CA LEU A 461 -1.56 -23.32 -27.55
C LEU A 461 -1.65 -23.31 -29.08
N ARG A 462 -0.49 -23.32 -29.76
CA ARG A 462 -0.45 -23.37 -31.24
C ARG A 462 -1.04 -24.66 -31.83
N LEU A 463 -1.12 -25.75 -31.05
CA LEU A 463 -1.78 -26.98 -31.49
C LEU A 463 -3.29 -26.94 -31.25
N GLN A 464 -3.77 -26.03 -30.41
CA GLN A 464 -5.19 -25.86 -30.06
C GLN A 464 -5.91 -24.84 -30.96
N GLY A 465 -5.18 -24.15 -31.84
CA GLY A 465 -5.69 -23.15 -32.77
C GLY A 465 -4.86 -21.89 -32.68
#